data_AF-A0A850M5F6-F1
#
_entry.id   AF-A0A850M5F6-F1
#
_cell.length_a   1.000
_cell.length_b   1.000
_cell.length_c   1.000
_cell.angle_alpha   90.00
_cell.angle_beta   90.00
_cell.angle_gamma   90.00
#
_symmetry.space_group_name_H-M   'P 1'
#
loop_
_entity.id
_entity.type
_entity.pdbx_description
1 polymer ?
#
loop_
_entity_poly.entity_id
_entity_poly.type
_entity_poly.pdbx_seq_one_letter_code
_entity_poly.pdbx_strand_id
1 'polypeptide(L)'
;MSEKPKILIVDDEMIMRDSLTAWLEEDDFNPITAESGMQALEILDKDKPEVILLDIKMPRMDGITLLKKLKEKYEDIPVVIITAYATVENAVESMKEGAYDYVMKPFPPEKISYLLKRIIEHQKLIKENIRLQEEKKTFLHIVVGIIVSIIILFTLFYFIFK
;
A
#
# COMPACT_ATOMS: atom_id res chain seq x y z
N MET A 1 -9.80 -19.76 -0.74
CA MET A 1 -9.96 -18.55 0.10
C MET A 1 -8.98 -17.52 -0.41
N SER A 2 -9.41 -16.29 -0.73
CA SER A 2 -8.44 -15.21 -0.90
C SER A 2 -7.77 -14.97 0.46
N GLU A 3 -6.46 -14.74 0.48
CA GLU A 3 -5.79 -14.33 1.72
C GLU A 3 -6.44 -13.06 2.27
N LYS A 4 -6.61 -13.01 3.59
CA LYS A 4 -7.10 -11.83 4.30
C LYS A 4 -6.07 -10.70 4.17
N PRO A 5 -6.47 -9.46 3.83
CA PRO A 5 -5.52 -8.35 3.68
C PRO A 5 -4.76 -8.10 4.99
N LYS A 6 -3.43 -8.01 4.88
CA LYS A 6 -2.57 -7.78 6.04
C LYS A 6 -2.55 -6.30 6.41
N ILE A 7 -2.82 -6.00 7.68
CA ILE A 7 -2.83 -4.62 8.18
C ILE A 7 -1.81 -4.50 9.30
N LEU A 8 -0.82 -3.62 9.15
CA LEU A 8 0.17 -3.38 10.21
C LEU A 8 -0.32 -2.27 11.13
N ILE A 9 -0.50 -2.56 12.42
CA ILE A 9 -0.90 -1.61 13.45
C ILE A 9 0.35 -1.23 14.25
N VAL A 10 0.70 0.04 14.26
CA VAL A 10 1.87 0.58 14.99
C VAL A 10 1.39 1.58 16.03
N ASP A 11 1.38 1.17 17.30
CA ASP A 11 0.89 1.97 18.43
C ASP A 11 1.61 1.46 19.68
N ASP A 12 2.05 2.31 20.62
CA ASP A 12 2.73 1.84 21.83
C ASP A 12 1.76 1.32 22.90
N GLU A 13 0.49 1.72 22.84
CA GLU A 13 -0.56 1.30 23.76
C GLU A 13 -1.08 -0.10 23.44
N MET A 14 -0.73 -1.09 24.26
CA MET A 14 -1.19 -2.49 24.10
C MET A 14 -2.71 -2.61 23.98
N ILE A 15 -3.46 -1.89 24.82
CA ILE A 15 -4.93 -1.92 24.83
C ILE A 15 -5.49 -1.47 23.47
N MET A 16 -4.88 -0.45 22.84
CA MET A 16 -5.30 0.04 21.54
C MET A 16 -5.00 -1.00 20.45
N ARG A 17 -3.81 -1.60 20.47
CA ARG A 17 -3.43 -2.66 19.53
C ARG A 17 -4.37 -3.85 19.62
N ASP A 18 -4.69 -4.32 20.83
CA ASP A 18 -5.58 -5.47 21.04
C ASP A 18 -7.01 -5.16 20.58
N SER A 19 -7.51 -3.96 20.88
CA SER A 19 -8.85 -3.53 20.45
C SER A 19 -8.96 -3.45 18.93
N LEU A 20 -7.98 -2.82 18.26
CA LEU A 20 -7.94 -2.73 16.80
C LEU A 20 -7.77 -4.11 16.16
N THR A 21 -6.95 -4.99 16.75
CA THR A 21 -6.76 -6.36 16.27
C THR A 21 -8.08 -7.11 16.28
N ALA A 22 -8.80 -7.12 17.40
CA ALA A 22 -10.08 -7.80 17.52
C ALA A 22 -11.11 -7.30 16.49
N TRP A 23 -11.25 -5.97 16.34
CA TRP A 23 -12.18 -5.39 15.37
C TRP A 23 -11.82 -5.73 13.93
N LEU A 24 -10.53 -5.69 13.58
CA LEU A 24 -10.08 -5.97 12.22
C LEU A 24 -10.20 -7.46 11.87
N GLU A 25 -9.99 -8.36 12.83
CA GLU A 25 -10.21 -9.80 12.62
C GLU A 25 -11.68 -10.12 12.34
N GLU A 26 -12.61 -9.48 13.06
CA GLU A 26 -14.06 -9.59 12.82
C GLU A 26 -14.45 -9.08 11.41
N ASP A 27 -13.72 -8.10 10.89
CA ASP A 27 -13.93 -7.50 9.56
C ASP A 27 -13.17 -8.21 8.42
N ASP A 28 -12.68 -9.43 8.65
CA ASP A 28 -11.96 -10.27 7.68
C ASP A 28 -10.59 -9.74 7.24
N PHE A 29 -9.93 -8.96 8.08
CA PHE A 29 -8.53 -8.59 7.91
C PHE A 29 -7.57 -9.53 8.66
N ASN A 30 -6.27 -9.41 8.35
CA ASN A 30 -5.18 -10.08 9.06
C ASN A 30 -4.28 -9.03 9.74
N PRO A 31 -4.65 -8.53 10.93
CA PRO A 31 -3.85 -7.54 11.64
C PRO A 31 -2.51 -8.13 12.13
N ILE A 32 -1.46 -7.33 12.01
CA ILE A 32 -0.12 -7.58 12.55
C ILE A 32 0.22 -6.36 13.39
N THR A 33 0.76 -6.56 14.59
CA THR A 33 0.99 -5.46 15.55
C THR A 33 2.46 -5.16 15.75
N ALA A 34 2.80 -3.89 15.92
CA ALA A 34 4.09 -3.41 16.36
C ALA A 34 3.92 -2.40 17.51
N GLU A 35 4.71 -2.55 18.57
CA GLU A 35 4.73 -1.64 19.73
C GLU A 35 5.66 -0.43 19.54
N SER A 36 6.46 -0.44 18.47
CA SER A 36 7.40 0.64 18.17
C SER A 36 7.70 0.72 16.68
N GLY A 37 8.16 1.90 16.24
CA GLY A 37 8.60 2.09 14.86
C GLY A 37 9.75 1.18 14.44
N MET A 38 10.64 0.78 15.36
CA MET A 38 11.71 -0.17 15.03
C MET A 38 11.15 -1.56 14.72
N GLN A 39 10.25 -2.05 15.57
CA GLN A 39 9.59 -3.34 15.35
C GLN A 39 8.75 -3.33 14.06
N ALA A 40 8.09 -2.20 13.76
CA ALA A 40 7.36 -2.03 12.50
C ALA A 40 8.29 -2.18 11.29
N LEU A 41 9.48 -1.57 11.31
CA LEU A 41 10.46 -1.70 10.24
C LEU A 41 10.99 -3.15 10.10
N GLU A 42 11.24 -3.84 11.21
CA GLU A 42 11.66 -5.25 11.20
C GLU A 42 10.58 -6.18 10.62
N ILE A 43 9.30 -5.90 10.89
CA ILE A 43 8.18 -6.64 10.32
C ILE A 43 8.10 -6.37 8.81
N LEU A 44 8.22 -5.12 8.39
CA LEU A 44 8.16 -4.72 6.97
C LEU A 44 9.29 -5.31 6.11
N ASP A 45 10.45 -5.58 6.71
CA ASP A 45 11.56 -6.26 6.05
C ASP A 45 11.26 -7.75 5.74
N LYS A 46 10.33 -8.37 6.49
CA LYS A 46 9.97 -9.78 6.35
C LYS A 46 8.67 -9.99 5.59
N ASP A 47 7.69 -9.12 5.82
CA ASP A 47 6.34 -9.27 5.31
C ASP A 47 5.73 -7.91 4.96
N LYS A 48 5.13 -7.79 3.78
CA LYS A 48 4.59 -6.53 3.28
C LYS A 48 3.08 -6.46 3.56
N PRO A 49 2.62 -5.57 4.45
CA PRO A 49 1.20 -5.33 4.66
C PRO A 49 0.60 -4.55 3.49
N GLU A 50 -0.73 -4.59 3.37
CA GLU A 50 -1.47 -3.80 2.40
C GLU A 50 -1.69 -2.36 2.86
N VAL A 51 -1.80 -2.15 4.18
CA VAL A 51 -1.97 -0.83 4.81
C VAL A 51 -1.26 -0.79 6.16
N ILE A 52 -0.73 0.38 6.53
CA ILE A 52 -0.15 0.65 7.85
C ILE A 52 -1.06 1.63 8.59
N LEU A 53 -1.49 1.29 9.80
CA LEU A 53 -2.10 2.18 10.76
C LEU A 53 -1.03 2.64 11.75
N LEU A 54 -0.80 3.94 11.87
CA LEU A 54 0.34 4.49 12.61
C LEU A 54 -0.10 5.54 13.63
N ASP A 55 0.22 5.33 14.89
CA ASP A 55 0.12 6.36 15.93
C ASP A 55 1.26 7.38 15.84
N ILE A 56 0.94 8.65 16.07
CA ILE A 56 1.95 9.72 16.10
C ILE A 56 2.75 9.66 17.39
N LYS A 57 2.06 9.51 18.52
CA LYS A 57 2.62 9.74 19.83
C LYS A 57 3.13 8.44 20.43
N MET A 58 4.28 8.00 19.91
CA MET A 58 5.00 6.86 20.46
C MET A 58 6.29 7.29 21.19
N PRO A 59 6.68 6.61 22.28
CA PRO A 59 7.97 6.79 22.92
C PRO A 59 9.11 6.34 22.00
N ARG A 60 10.27 7.00 22.15
CA ARG A 60 11.54 6.76 21.42
C ARG A 60 11.56 7.21 19.96
N MET A 61 10.55 6.85 19.15
CA MET A 61 10.46 7.27 17.75
C MET A 61 9.09 7.89 17.49
N ASP A 62 9.10 9.16 17.13
CA ASP A 62 7.90 9.90 16.75
C ASP A 62 7.31 9.34 15.44
N GLY A 63 5.98 9.25 15.37
CA GLY A 63 5.29 8.64 14.23
C GLY A 63 5.53 9.38 12.91
N ILE A 64 5.75 10.70 12.94
CA ILE A 64 6.11 11.45 11.72
C ILE A 64 7.49 11.04 11.21
N THR A 65 8.45 10.81 12.11
CA THR A 65 9.77 10.31 11.74
C THR A 65 9.69 8.90 11.13
N LEU A 66 8.81 8.05 11.66
CA LEU A 66 8.58 6.74 11.06
C LEU A 66 7.92 6.87 9.68
N LEU A 67 6.91 7.73 9.53
CA LEU A 67 6.24 7.98 8.25
C LEU A 67 7.24 8.36 7.16
N LYS A 68 8.19 9.27 7.45
CA LYS A 68 9.27 9.64 6.52
C LYS A 68 10.06 8.42 6.03
N LYS A 69 10.52 7.58 6.96
CA LYS A 69 11.26 6.35 6.63
C LYS A 69 10.42 5.36 5.82
N LEU A 70 9.14 5.23 6.17
CA LEU A 70 8.20 4.38 5.44
C LEU A 70 8.02 4.87 4.00
N LYS A 71 7.94 6.19 3.78
CA LYS A 71 7.76 6.75 2.45
C LYS A 71 9.02 6.72 1.60
N GLU A 72 10.21 6.77 2.21
CA GLU A 72 11.48 6.58 1.52
C GLU A 72 11.70 5.13 1.05
N LYS A 73 11.31 4.12 1.84
CA LYS A 73 11.62 2.70 1.56
C LYS A 73 10.43 1.89 1.03
N TYR A 74 9.21 2.29 1.37
CA TYR A 74 7.97 1.56 1.11
C TYR A 74 6.88 2.50 0.56
N GLU A 75 7.24 3.32 -0.42
CA GLU A 75 6.40 4.39 -0.98
C GLU A 75 4.97 3.91 -1.33
N ASP A 76 4.87 2.73 -1.96
CA ASP A 76 3.62 2.12 -2.43
C ASP A 76 2.65 1.71 -1.31
N ILE A 77 3.13 1.57 -0.06
CA ILE A 77 2.28 1.13 1.04
C ILE A 77 1.54 2.36 1.62
N PRO A 78 0.21 2.40 1.58
CA PRO A 78 -0.56 3.48 2.18
C PRO A 78 -0.40 3.46 3.70
N VAL A 79 -0.12 4.64 4.26
CA VAL A 79 0.02 4.85 5.71
C VAL A 79 -1.11 5.74 6.18
N VAL A 80 -1.94 5.24 7.08
CA VAL A 80 -3.02 5.99 7.73
C VAL A 80 -2.56 6.38 9.13
N ILE A 81 -2.56 7.67 9.40
CA ILE A 81 -2.21 8.18 10.71
C ILE A 81 -3.42 8.12 11.62
N ILE A 82 -3.26 7.61 12.83
CA ILE A 82 -4.31 7.52 13.84
C ILE A 82 -3.80 8.13 15.13
N THR A 83 -4.37 9.21 15.67
CA THR A 83 -3.86 9.79 16.93
C THR A 83 -4.91 10.45 17.79
N ALA A 84 -4.70 10.47 19.11
CA ALA A 84 -5.48 11.23 20.08
C ALA A 84 -5.05 12.70 20.17
N TYR A 85 -3.85 13.05 19.69
CA TYR A 85 -3.30 14.40 19.76
C TYR A 85 -3.34 15.07 18.40
N ALA A 86 -4.55 15.17 17.84
CA ALA A 86 -4.76 15.77 16.56
C ALA A 86 -4.66 17.29 16.62
N THR A 87 -3.64 17.84 15.98
CA THR A 87 -3.50 19.26 15.71
C THR A 87 -3.53 19.50 14.21
N VAL A 88 -3.92 20.71 13.79
CA VAL A 88 -3.94 21.07 12.38
C VAL A 88 -2.52 20.99 11.81
N GLU A 89 -1.53 21.38 12.59
CA GLU A 89 -0.11 21.35 12.23
C GLU A 89 0.36 19.92 11.97
N ASN A 90 0.09 18.98 12.89
CA ASN A 90 0.51 17.59 12.75
C ASN A 90 -0.21 16.90 11.59
N ALA A 91 -1.49 17.22 11.37
CA ALA A 91 -2.24 16.69 10.23
C ALA A 91 -1.65 17.20 8.90
N VAL A 92 -1.40 18.51 8.80
CA VAL A 92 -0.81 19.12 7.60
C VAL A 92 0.60 18.56 7.34
N GLU A 93 1.42 18.42 8.38
CA GLU A 93 2.76 17.83 8.25
C GLU A 93 2.66 16.37 7.78
N SER A 94 1.85 15.55 8.42
CA SER A 94 1.67 14.14 8.04
C SER A 94 1.24 13.98 6.57
N MET A 95 0.29 14.80 6.11
CA MET A 95 -0.15 14.77 4.72
C MET A 95 0.95 15.22 3.75
N LYS A 96 1.76 16.23 4.11
CA LYS A 96 2.91 16.66 3.30
C LYS A 96 3.97 15.57 3.18
N GLU A 97 4.16 14.79 4.23
CA GLU A 97 5.10 13.67 4.27
C GLU A 97 4.56 12.41 3.58
N GLY A 98 3.36 12.45 2.97
CA GLY A 98 2.82 11.36 2.16
C GLY A 98 1.96 10.34 2.93
N ALA A 99 1.39 10.73 4.07
CA ALA A 99 0.30 9.97 4.68
C ALA A 99 -0.89 9.87 3.70
N TYR A 100 -1.52 8.70 3.65
CA TYR A 100 -2.68 8.46 2.81
C TYR A 100 -3.94 9.13 3.38
N ASP A 101 -4.15 9.00 4.69
CA ASP A 101 -5.27 9.62 5.39
C ASP A 101 -4.89 9.85 6.87
N TYR A 102 -5.71 10.64 7.55
CA TYR A 102 -5.52 11.06 8.92
C TYR A 102 -6.81 10.89 9.73
N VAL A 103 -6.74 10.12 10.82
CA VAL A 103 -7.88 9.80 11.69
C VAL A 103 -7.61 10.24 13.12
N MET A 104 -8.50 11.07 13.66
CA MET A 104 -8.48 11.49 15.06
C MET A 104 -9.21 10.47 15.95
N LYS A 105 -8.58 10.09 17.08
CA LYS A 105 -9.21 9.34 18.18
C LYS A 105 -10.11 10.30 19.01
N PRO A 106 -11.28 9.85 19.51
CA PRO A 106 -11.88 8.54 19.28
C PRO A 106 -12.57 8.44 17.91
N PHE A 107 -12.54 7.25 17.32
CA PHE A 107 -13.25 6.92 16.08
C PHE A 107 -14.11 5.66 16.29
N PRO A 108 -15.23 5.53 15.57
CA PRO A 108 -16.00 4.28 15.57
C PRO A 108 -15.23 3.20 14.80
N PRO A 109 -15.19 1.93 15.27
CA PRO A 109 -14.47 0.85 14.60
C PRO A 109 -14.81 0.71 13.11
N GLU A 110 -16.08 0.88 12.76
CA GLU A 110 -16.60 0.75 11.40
C GLU A 110 -15.97 1.76 10.44
N LYS A 111 -15.54 2.93 10.94
CA LYS A 111 -14.86 3.95 10.14
C LYS A 111 -13.50 3.46 9.67
N ILE A 112 -12.74 2.76 10.52
CA ILE A 112 -11.44 2.21 10.13
C ILE A 112 -11.63 1.10 9.12
N SER A 113 -12.57 0.18 9.36
CA SER A 113 -12.84 -0.91 8.44
C SER A 113 -13.29 -0.42 7.06
N TYR A 114 -14.17 0.58 7.00
CA TYR A 114 -14.56 1.21 5.75
C TYR A 114 -13.38 1.86 5.03
N LEU A 115 -12.55 2.61 5.78
CA LEU A 115 -11.36 3.26 5.23
C LEU A 115 -10.39 2.23 4.65
N LEU A 116 -10.11 1.14 5.36
CA LEU A 116 -9.24 0.06 4.91
C LEU A 116 -9.79 -0.65 3.67
N LYS A 117 -11.08 -1.02 3.66
CA LYS A 117 -11.74 -1.64 2.48
C LYS A 117 -11.58 -0.74 1.25
N ARG A 118 -11.82 0.56 1.39
CA ARG A 118 -11.66 1.55 0.31
C ARG A 118 -10.21 1.63 -0.18
N ILE A 119 -9.23 1.65 0.73
CA ILE A 119 -7.81 1.72 0.39
C ILE A 119 -7.38 0.47 -0.40
N ILE A 120 -7.74 -0.71 0.10
CA ILE A 120 -7.36 -1.99 -0.50
C ILE A 120 -8.01 -2.16 -1.87
N GLU A 121 -9.29 -1.81 -2.01
CA GLU A 121 -9.97 -1.82 -3.30
C GLU A 121 -9.28 -0.89 -4.31
N HIS A 122 -8.93 0.33 -3.89
CA HIS A 122 -8.20 1.28 -4.73
C HIS A 122 -6.83 0.75 -5.15
N GLN A 123 -6.07 0.13 -4.24
CA GLN A 123 -4.78 -0.51 -4.52
C GLN A 123 -4.92 -1.66 -5.52
N LYS A 124 -5.97 -2.48 -5.38
CA LYS A 124 -6.27 -3.58 -6.30
C LYS A 124 -6.56 -3.06 -7.71
N LEU A 125 -7.37 -2.02 -7.83
CA LEU A 125 -7.68 -1.38 -9.11
C LEU A 125 -6.44 -0.80 -9.79
N ILE A 126 -5.54 -0.17 -9.03
CA ILE A 126 -4.28 0.35 -9.57
C ILE A 126 -3.40 -0.80 -10.10
N LYS A 127 -3.21 -1.86 -9.30
CA LYS A 127 -2.42 -3.04 -9.69
C LYS A 127 -2.99 -3.70 -10.95
N GLU A 128 -4.31 -3.84 -11.03
CA GLU A 128 -4.97 -4.41 -12.21
C GLU A 128 -4.82 -3.51 -13.43
N ASN A 129 -4.91 -2.18 -13.27
CA ASN A 129 -4.69 -1.24 -14.37
C ASN A 129 -3.26 -1.35 -14.92
N ILE A 130 -2.26 -1.38 -14.05
CA ILE A 130 -0.85 -1.54 -14.43
C ILE A 130 -0.65 -2.86 -15.20
N ARG A 131 -1.17 -3.98 -14.68
CA ARG A 131 -1.10 -5.29 -15.36
C ARG A 131 -1.70 -5.25 -16.75
N LEU A 132 -2.90 -4.68 -16.89
CA LEU A 132 -3.58 -4.58 -18.19
C LEU A 132 -2.79 -3.72 -19.19
N GLN A 133 -2.12 -2.66 -18.72
CA GLN A 133 -1.26 -1.83 -19.56
C GLN A 133 -0.01 -2.60 -20.03
N GLU A 134 0.60 -3.40 -19.17
CA GLU A 134 1.75 -4.24 -19.51
C GLU A 134 1.39 -5.34 -20.50
N GLU A 135 0.26 -6.03 -20.30
CA GLU A 135 -0.27 -7.02 -21.24
C GLU A 135 -0.53 -6.40 -22.62
N LYS A 136 -1.18 -5.24 -22.66
CA LYS A 136 -1.45 -4.51 -23.90
C LYS A 136 -0.15 -4.11 -24.62
N LYS A 137 0.84 -3.60 -23.88
CA LYS A 137 2.15 -3.22 -24.44
C LYS A 137 2.88 -4.43 -25.02
N THR A 138 2.82 -5.56 -24.33
CA THR A 138 3.43 -6.82 -24.76
C THR A 138 2.77 -7.35 -26.03
N PHE A 139 1.43 -7.37 -26.07
CA PHE A 139 0.66 -7.75 -27.25
C PHE A 139 1.01 -6.87 -28.47
N LEU A 140 1.08 -5.54 -28.28
CA LEU A 140 1.43 -4.62 -29.34
C LEU A 140 2.84 -4.89 -29.91
N HIS A 141 3.83 -5.15 -29.05
CA HIS A 141 5.19 -5.50 -29.50
C HIS A 141 5.21 -6.79 -30.32
N ILE A 142 4.47 -7.81 -29.90
CA ILE A 142 4.37 -9.09 -30.63
C ILE A 142 3.77 -8.87 -32.02
N VAL A 143 2.64 -8.16 -32.10
CA VAL A 143 1.95 -7.90 -33.38
C VAL A 143 2.84 -7.10 -34.33
N VAL A 144 3.47 -6.03 -33.85
CA VAL A 144 4.40 -5.22 -34.66
C VAL A 144 5.58 -6.08 -35.12
N GLY A 145 6.15 -6.90 -34.24
CA GLY A 145 7.24 -7.81 -34.58
C GLY A 145 6.87 -8.78 -35.70
N ILE A 146 5.70 -9.42 -35.61
CA ILE A 146 5.20 -10.35 -36.64
C ILE A 146 5.02 -9.62 -37.98
N ILE A 147 4.39 -8.44 -37.98
CA ILE A 147 4.17 -7.66 -39.22
C ILE A 147 5.52 -7.30 -39.87
N VAL A 148 6.49 -6.82 -39.08
CA VAL A 148 7.83 -6.48 -39.56
C VAL A 148 8.53 -7.72 -40.13
N SER A 149 8.47 -8.86 -39.46
CA SER A 149 9.03 -10.12 -39.96
C SER A 149 8.40 -10.57 -41.29
N ILE A 150 7.08 -10.44 -41.44
CA ILE A 150 6.37 -10.77 -42.68
C ILE A 150 6.82 -9.83 -43.82
N ILE A 151 6.93 -8.53 -43.56
CA ILE A 151 7.40 -7.54 -44.55
C ILE A 151 8.82 -7.89 -45.00
N ILE A 152 9.73 -8.17 -44.06
CA ILE A 152 11.11 -8.56 -44.37
C ILE A 152 11.15 -9.82 -45.23
N LEU A 153 10.36 -10.85 -44.88
CA LEU A 153 10.27 -12.10 -45.64
C LEU A 153 9.78 -11.84 -47.07
N PHE A 154 8.76 -11.00 -47.25
CA PHE A 154 8.22 -10.66 -48.57
C PHE A 154 9.24 -9.88 -49.42
N THR A 155 9.98 -8.94 -48.82
CA THR A 155 11.05 -8.21 -49.51
C THR A 155 12.19 -9.13 -49.94
N LEU A 156 12.61 -10.06 -49.08
CA LEU A 156 13.62 -11.07 -49.41
C LEU A 156 13.16 -11.99 -50.55
N PHE A 157 11.92 -12.46 -50.50
CA PHE A 157 11.34 -13.30 -51.54
C PHE A 157 11.33 -12.55 -52.88
N TYR A 158 10.86 -11.31 -52.91
CA TYR A 158 10.85 -10.50 -54.13
C TYR A 158 12.25 -10.30 -54.73
N PHE A 159 13.28 -10.17 -53.90
CA PHE A 159 14.67 -10.04 -54.37
C PHE A 159 15.25 -11.35 -54.92
N ILE A 160 14.87 -12.50 -54.36
CA ILE A 160 15.35 -13.82 -54.82
C ILE A 160 14.74 -14.23 -56.17
N PHE A 161 13.47 -13.88 -56.41
CA PHE A 161 12.72 -14.29 -57.60
C PHE A 161 12.72 -13.27 -58.74
N LYS A 162 13.59 -12.26 -58.68
CA LYS A 162 13.79 -11.24 -59.72
C LYS A 162 15.18 -11.36 -60.31
#